data_AF-A0A7J9BEU2-F1
#
_entry.id   AF-A0A7J9BEU2-F1
#
_cell.length_a   1.000
_cell.length_b   1.000
_cell.length_c   1.000
_cell.angle_alpha   90.00
_cell.angle_beta   90.00
_cell.angle_gamma   90.00
#
_symmetry.space_group_name_H-M   'P 1'
#
loop_
_entity.id
_entity.type
_entity.pdbx_description
1 polymer ?
#
loop_
_entity_poly.entity_id
_entity_poly.type
_entity_poly.pdbx_seq_one_letter_code
_entity_poly.pdbx_strand_id
1 'polypeptide(L)' 'MLDKLGGAFAPKPSSGPHKSRECLPLILILRNRLKYALTYREVIAILMQRHVMVDGKVRTDKTYPAGFM' A
#
# COMPACT_ATOMS: atom_id res chain seq x y z
N MET A 1 4.61 8.16 6.08
CA MET A 1 4.62 7.93 7.53
C MET A 1 3.19 8.09 8.04
N LEU A 2 2.77 7.31 9.03
CA LEU A 2 1.46 7.48 9.68
C LEU A 2 1.57 8.49 10.81
N ASP A 3 0.54 9.28 11.00
CA ASP A 3 0.41 10.25 12.08
C ASP A 3 -0.30 9.64 13.30
N LYS A 4 -0.09 10.22 14.48
CA LYS A 4 -0.63 9.69 15.75
C LYS A 4 -2.16 9.86 15.86
N LEU A 5 -2.73 10.89 15.21
CA LEU A 5 -4.14 11.26 15.36
C LEU A 5 -5.03 10.80 14.20
N GLY A 6 -4.45 10.25 13.13
CA GLY A 6 -5.15 9.88 11.88
C GLY A 6 -6.02 8.62 11.96
N GLY A 7 -6.18 8.03 13.14
CA GLY A 7 -7.06 6.91 13.41
C GLY A 7 -6.48 5.87 14.37
N ALA A 8 -7.32 4.94 14.82
CA ALA A 8 -6.92 3.88 15.75
C ALA A 8 -6.21 2.69 15.07
N PHE A 9 -6.40 2.52 13.74
CA PHE A 9 -5.95 1.34 13.00
C PHE A 9 -5.00 1.70 11.87
N ALA A 10 -4.01 0.82 11.67
CA ALA A 10 -3.09 0.87 10.55
C ALA A 10 -3.37 -0.30 9.58
N PRO A 11 -3.07 -0.15 8.28
CA PRO A 11 -3.21 -1.23 7.33
C PRO A 11 -2.19 -2.32 7.63
N LYS A 12 -2.65 -3.51 8.01
CA LYS A 12 -1.80 -4.68 8.22
C LYS A 12 -1.35 -5.23 6.85
N PRO A 13 -0.04 -5.43 6.62
CA PRO A 13 0.42 -6.06 5.39
C PRO A 13 -0.16 -7.47 5.23
N SER A 14 -0.54 -7.82 4.00
CA SER A 14 -0.89 -9.19 3.63
C SER A 14 0.34 -10.10 3.70
N SER A 15 0.13 -11.41 3.80
CA SER A 15 1.22 -12.37 3.62
C SER A 15 1.82 -12.23 2.23
N GLY A 16 3.15 -12.20 2.12
CA GLY A 16 3.83 -11.98 0.85
C GLY A 16 5.36 -12.04 1.00
N PRO A 17 6.11 -11.52 0.01
CA PRO A 17 7.55 -11.73 -0.09
C PRO A 17 8.38 -11.11 1.06
N HIS A 18 7.89 -10.06 1.70
CA HIS A 18 8.63 -9.36 2.77
C HIS A 18 7.97 -9.50 4.13
N LYS A 19 8.77 -9.53 5.21
CA LYS A 19 8.28 -9.61 6.59
C LYS A 19 7.42 -8.39 6.93
N SER A 20 6.40 -8.57 7.75
CA SER A 20 5.44 -7.51 8.09
C SER A 20 6.06 -6.27 8.76
N ARG A 21 7.24 -6.41 9.38
CA ARG A 21 7.98 -5.29 10.01
C ARG A 21 8.98 -4.61 9.07
N GLU A 22 9.34 -5.27 7.97
CA GLU A 22 10.38 -4.83 7.02
C GLU A 22 9.77 -4.44 5.66
N CYS A 23 8.46 -4.17 5.62
CA CYS A 23 7.74 -3.84 4.39
C CYS A 23 6.85 -2.60 4.56
N LEU A 24 6.46 -2.03 3.42
CA LEU A 24 5.53 -0.92 3.33
C LEU A 24 4.39 -1.30 2.38
N PRO A 25 3.15 -1.43 2.89
CA PRO A 25 1.98 -1.75 2.06
C PRO A 25 1.76 -0.75 0.92
N LEU A 26 1.30 -1.24 -0.23
CA LEU A 26 0.97 -0.40 -1.41
C LEU A 26 0.06 0.78 -1.08
N ILE A 27 -0.89 0.60 -0.17
CA ILE A 27 -1.77 1.67 0.29
C ILE A 27 -1.04 2.85 0.94
N LEU A 28 0.02 2.59 1.70
CA LEU A 28 0.82 3.65 2.31
C LEU A 28 1.73 4.32 1.29
N ILE A 29 2.18 3.60 0.26
CA ILE A 29 2.97 4.16 -0.84
C ILE A 29 2.11 5.16 -1.63
N LEU A 30 0.95 4.72 -2.12
CA LEU A 30 0.09 5.55 -2.97
C LEU A 30 -0.49 6.75 -2.23
N ARG A 31 -0.90 6.57 -0.96
CA ARG A 31 -1.54 7.62 -0.16
C ARG A 31 -0.55 8.55 0.54
N ASN A 32 0.35 8.00 1.36
CA ASN A 32 1.17 8.81 2.27
C ASN A 32 2.53 9.22 1.69
N ARG A 33 3.05 8.51 0.69
CA ARG A 33 4.34 8.82 0.07
C ARG A 33 4.17 9.57 -1.24
N LEU A 34 3.47 8.98 -2.20
CA LEU A 34 3.28 9.55 -3.54
C LEU A 34 2.14 10.58 -3.60
N LYS A 35 1.19 10.52 -2.65
CA LYS A 35 0.02 11.41 -2.57
C LYS A 35 -0.84 11.42 -3.84
N TYR A 36 -0.89 10.31 -4.58
CA TYR A 36 -1.80 10.14 -5.72
C TYR A 36 -3.24 9.85 -5.28
N ALA A 37 -3.42 9.43 -4.03
CA ALA A 37 -4.71 9.26 -3.39
C ALA A 37 -4.69 9.97 -2.03
N LEU A 38 -5.81 10.58 -1.66
CA LEU A 38 -6.06 11.15 -0.34
C LEU A 38 -6.78 10.14 0.55
N THR A 39 -7.68 9.33 -0.02
CA THR A 39 -8.53 8.40 0.73
C THR A 39 -8.20 6.93 0.47
N TYR A 40 -8.61 6.05 1.38
CA TYR A 40 -8.50 4.58 1.20
C TYR A 40 -9.27 4.09 -0.03
N ARG A 41 -10.40 4.73 -0.36
CA ARG A 41 -11.26 4.34 -1.49
C ARG A 41 -10.61 4.64 -2.83
N GLU A 42 -9.95 5.78 -2.95
CA GLU A 42 -9.19 6.16 -4.15
C GLU A 42 -8.05 5.19 -4.42
N VAL A 43 -7.31 4.77 -3.39
CA VAL A 43 -6.25 3.76 -3.56
C VAL A 43 -6.80 2.47 -4.16
N ILE A 44 -7.96 2.00 -3.66
CA ILE A 44 -8.61 0.80 -4.20
C ILE A 44 -9.00 1.01 -5.66
N ALA A 45 -9.56 2.18 -6.01
CA ALA A 45 -9.91 2.51 -7.39
C ALA A 45 -8.68 2.46 -8.32
N ILE A 46 -7.56 3.07 -7.92
CA ILE A 46 -6.31 3.08 -8.69
C ILE A 46 -5.76 1.65 -8.88
N LEU A 47 -5.77 0.82 -7.83
CA LEU A 47 -5.28 -0.55 -7.92
C LEU A 47 -6.16 -1.43 -8.80
N MET A 48 -7.48 -1.20 -8.81
CA MET A 48 -8.42 -1.94 -9.65
C MET A 48 -8.29 -1.59 -11.14
N GLN A 49 -7.77 -0.40 -11.48
CA GLN A 49 -7.43 -0.02 -12.85
C GLN A 49 -6.20 -0.75 -13.42
N ARG A 50 -5.48 -1.54 -12.60
CA ARG A 50 -4.34 -2.37 -13.01
C ARG A 50 -3.13 -1.59 -13.57
N HIS A 51 -3.01 -0.31 -13.25
CA HIS A 51 -1.86 0.52 -13.64
C HIS A 51 -0.62 0.33 -12.76
N VAL A 52 -0.80 -0.22 -11.55
CA VAL A 52 0.29 -0.38 -10.58
C VAL A 52 0.91 -1.77 -10.70
N MET A 53 2.20 -1.81 -10.99
CA MET A 53 3.01 -3.03 -11.06
C MET A 53 4.11 -3.00 -9.99
N VAL A 54 4.36 -4.17 -9.39
CA VAL A 54 5.50 -4.40 -8.50
C VAL A 54 6.27 -5.59 -9.06
N ASP A 55 7.56 -5.43 -9.28
CA ASP A 55 8.45 -6.44 -9.89
C ASP A 55 7.90 -7.02 -11.20
N GLY A 56 7.38 -6.16 -12.07
CA GLY A 56 6.83 -6.53 -13.37
C GLY A 56 5.46 -7.24 -13.33
N LYS A 57 4.86 -7.42 -12.15
CA LYS A 57 3.52 -8.02 -12.00
C LYS A 57 2.51 -6.99 -11.51
N VAL A 58 1.35 -6.93 -12.17
CA VAL A 58 0.22 -6.11 -11.73
C VAL A 58 -0.24 -6.55 -10.35
N ARG A 59 -0.37 -5.60 -9.41
CA ARG A 59 -0.86 -5.87 -8.05
C ARG A 59 -2.16 -5.12 -7.80
N THR A 60 -3.19 -5.87 -7.39
CA THR A 60 -4.51 -5.34 -7.02
C THR A 60 -4.73 -5.33 -5.50
N ASP A 61 -3.89 -6.04 -4.75
CA ASP A 61 -3.98 -6.07 -3.29
C ASP A 61 -3.42 -4.79 -2.68
N LYS A 62 -4.30 -4.01 -2.05
CA LYS A 62 -3.99 -2.77 -1.33
C LYS A 62 -2.97 -2.94 -0.20
N THR A 63 -2.95 -4.11 0.44
CA THR A 63 -2.04 -4.42 1.55
C THR A 63 -0.87 -5.28 1.14
N TYR A 64 -0.60 -5.40 -0.17
CA TYR A 64 0.55 -6.15 -0.66
C TYR A 64 1.85 -5.59 -0.04
N PRO A 65 2.67 -6.45 0.60
CA PRO A 65 3.90 -6.02 1.23
C PRO A 65 4.95 -5.77 0.13
N ALA A 66 5.15 -4.50 -0.22
CA ALA A 66 6.32 -4.08 -1.00
C ALA A 66 7.45 -3.78 -0.01
N GLY A 67 8.62 -4.34 -0.23
CA GLY A 67 9.77 -4.17 0.66
C GLY A 67 11.04 -3.88 -0.13
N PHE A 68 12.16 -3.85 0.59
CA PHE A 68 13.46 -3.76 -0.04
C PHE A 68 13.86 -5.12 -0.60
N MET A 69 14.49 -5.07 -1.79
CA MET A 69 15.04 -6.22 -2.52
C MET A 69 15.90 -7.10 -1.62
#